data_AF-A0A0F4JXP6-F1
#
_entry.id   AF-A0A0F4JXP6-F1
#
_cell.length_a   1.000
_cell.length_b   1.000
_cell.length_c   1.000
_cell.angle_alpha   90.00
_cell.angle_beta   90.00
_cell.angle_gamma   90.00
#
_symmetry.space_group_name_H-M   'P 1'
#
loop_
_entity.id
_entity.type
_entity.pdbx_description
1 polymer ?
#
loop_
_entity_poly.entity_id
_entity_poly.type
_entity_poly.pdbx_seq_one_letter_code
_entity_poly.pdbx_strand_id
1 'polypeptide(L)'
;RYTRLPAFYGPLRGTLTELEMGISLRALAVGLELFGVTGHLTLPASGEALSELGLAEGEWTWPLTVDLPGATPGTGSGAQPPETREGRGGERLRAAAPADPSLDQILAVNRTQSTLGEAAPAPLTRAVPDDAAARELSWAEVLWERGSGRMPRGLTGMAGRLRQVPEGSLTGAAAWAAVPPPGDLLRRVAEHVDVTVAVQATDGFEDGVHRLTGGRLLPHRPGPGALAALERDYGYNLAPGNGCDVRHASAVWFCSVRQRELVAELGPGAWTLAQYVAGWITQGLCLNAAAHGLYARPARAFDGLAVQRPLGLAPDETVLLSVISGTPRFNGLPLDLRL
;
A
#
# COMPACT_ATOMS: atom_id res chain seq x y z
N ARG A 1 -3.83 -0.70 14.50
CA ARG A 1 -3.30 -0.17 15.79
C ARG A 1 -1.86 0.29 15.61
N TYR A 2 -1.55 1.54 15.92
CA TYR A 2 -0.21 2.12 15.68
C TYR A 2 0.89 1.45 16.52
N THR A 3 0.57 1.08 17.77
CA THR A 3 1.50 0.44 18.70
C THR A 3 1.79 -1.04 18.39
N ARG A 4 1.26 -1.59 17.29
CA ARG A 4 1.67 -2.90 16.77
C ARG A 4 2.91 -2.81 15.88
N LEU A 5 3.22 -1.64 15.34
CA LEU A 5 4.44 -1.40 14.59
C LEU A 5 5.59 -1.09 15.57
N PRO A 6 6.83 -1.57 15.27
CA PRO A 6 7.99 -1.31 16.11
C PRO A 6 8.23 0.18 16.40
N ALA A 7 8.62 0.51 17.64
CA ALA A 7 8.81 1.89 18.08
C ALA A 7 9.86 2.67 17.27
N PHE A 8 10.86 1.98 16.69
CA PHE A 8 11.89 2.63 15.87
C PHE A 8 11.35 3.31 14.61
N TYR A 9 10.14 2.96 14.16
CA TYR A 9 9.48 3.67 13.05
C TYR A 9 8.99 5.07 13.47
N GLY A 10 8.91 5.38 14.76
CA GLY A 10 8.54 6.71 15.25
C GLY A 10 7.21 7.18 14.64
N PRO A 11 7.14 8.42 14.09
CA PRO A 11 5.95 8.95 13.41
C PRO A 11 5.53 8.19 12.14
N LEU A 12 6.44 7.46 11.47
CA LEU A 12 6.11 6.68 10.26
C LEU A 12 5.11 5.56 10.54
N ARG A 13 4.90 5.17 11.80
CA ARG A 13 3.84 4.21 12.14
C ARG A 13 2.45 4.71 11.74
N GLY A 14 2.24 6.03 11.78
CA GLY A 14 1.01 6.65 11.27
C GLY A 14 0.85 6.36 9.79
N THR A 15 1.77 6.86 8.96
CA THR A 15 1.69 6.70 7.50
C THR A 15 1.65 5.23 7.06
N LEU A 16 2.44 4.34 7.68
CA LEU A 16 2.41 2.90 7.37
C LEU A 16 1.06 2.25 7.72
N THR A 17 0.44 2.66 8.83
CA THR A 17 -0.90 2.16 9.19
C THR A 17 -1.94 2.67 8.21
N GLU A 18 -1.91 3.95 7.84
CA GLU A 18 -2.88 4.50 6.91
C GLU A 18 -2.71 3.94 5.49
N LEU A 19 -1.48 3.69 5.02
CA LEU A 19 -1.25 2.98 3.75
C LEU A 19 -1.90 1.59 3.74
N GLU A 20 -1.80 0.85 4.85
CA GLU A 20 -2.43 -0.46 5.00
C GLU A 20 -3.96 -0.39 4.94
N MET A 21 -4.57 0.70 5.42
CA MET A 21 -6.01 0.92 5.28
C MET A 21 -6.42 1.02 3.80
N GLY A 22 -5.65 1.73 2.99
CA GLY A 22 -5.87 1.82 1.54
C GLY A 22 -5.70 0.47 0.82
N ILE A 23 -4.68 -0.30 1.20
CA ILE A 23 -4.43 -1.64 0.67
C ILE A 23 -5.62 -2.56 1.00
N SER A 24 -6.04 -2.55 2.26
CA SER A 24 -7.15 -3.36 2.76
C SER A 24 -8.47 -2.96 2.12
N LEU A 25 -8.71 -1.65 1.94
CA LEU A 25 -9.90 -1.13 1.28
C LEU A 25 -10.02 -1.65 -0.16
N ARG A 26 -8.93 -1.59 -0.94
CA ARG A 26 -8.97 -2.11 -2.31
C ARG A 26 -9.10 -3.63 -2.34
N ALA A 27 -8.43 -4.35 -1.44
CA ALA A 27 -8.57 -5.80 -1.36
C ALA A 27 -10.03 -6.22 -1.07
N LEU A 28 -10.69 -5.52 -0.14
CA LEU A 28 -12.11 -5.71 0.16
C LEU A 28 -12.98 -5.38 -1.06
N ALA A 29 -12.76 -4.24 -1.71
CA ALA A 29 -13.54 -3.83 -2.87
C ALA A 29 -13.41 -4.81 -4.05
N VAL A 30 -12.20 -5.33 -4.29
CA VAL A 30 -11.98 -6.42 -5.27
C VAL A 30 -12.77 -7.67 -4.86
N GLY A 31 -12.71 -8.09 -3.59
CA GLY A 31 -13.49 -9.22 -3.11
C GLY A 31 -14.99 -9.05 -3.34
N LEU A 32 -15.55 -7.91 -2.93
CA LEU A 32 -16.97 -7.58 -3.12
C LEU A 32 -17.37 -7.63 -4.59
N GLU A 33 -16.58 -7.02 -5.48
CA GLU A 33 -16.83 -7.04 -6.92
C GLU A 33 -16.82 -8.46 -7.50
N LEU A 34 -15.83 -9.29 -7.12
CA LEU A 34 -15.72 -10.67 -7.61
C LEU A 34 -16.87 -11.57 -7.16
N PHE A 35 -17.44 -11.31 -5.98
CA PHE A 35 -18.60 -12.04 -5.47
C PHE A 35 -19.94 -11.39 -5.84
N GLY A 36 -19.94 -10.28 -6.58
CA GLY A 36 -21.16 -9.55 -6.93
C GLY A 36 -21.89 -8.96 -5.71
N VAL A 37 -21.17 -8.69 -4.62
CA VAL A 37 -21.73 -8.11 -3.39
C VAL A 37 -21.59 -6.59 -3.46
N THR A 38 -22.68 -5.88 -3.19
CA THR A 38 -22.66 -4.41 -3.10
C THR A 38 -22.20 -3.99 -1.70
N GLY A 39 -21.31 -3.01 -1.62
CA GLY A 39 -20.92 -2.37 -0.36
C GLY A 39 -20.89 -0.85 -0.48
N HIS A 40 -21.04 -0.14 0.64
CA HIS A 40 -20.93 1.31 0.70
C HIS A 40 -19.88 1.70 1.75
N LEU A 41 -18.89 2.47 1.32
CA LEU A 41 -17.84 3.01 2.17
C LEU A 41 -18.28 4.30 2.83
N THR A 42 -18.13 4.37 4.14
CA THR A 42 -18.21 5.60 4.92
C THR A 42 -16.82 5.93 5.47
N LEU A 43 -16.32 7.13 5.16
CA LEU A 43 -15.06 7.63 5.70
C LEU A 43 -15.26 8.11 7.15
N PRO A 44 -14.26 7.95 8.03
CA PRO A 44 -14.39 8.35 9.42
C PRO A 44 -14.43 9.86 9.57
N ALA A 45 -15.44 10.36 10.29
CA ALA A 45 -15.51 11.74 10.78
C ALA A 45 -15.22 11.83 12.30
N SER A 46 -15.33 10.72 13.02
CA SER A 46 -15.17 10.62 14.48
C SER A 46 -14.62 9.24 14.90
N GLY A 47 -14.37 9.08 16.21
CA GLY A 47 -13.94 7.81 16.83
C GLY A 47 -15.08 6.90 17.30
N GLU A 48 -16.34 7.22 16.98
CA GLU A 48 -17.52 6.52 17.49
C GLU A 48 -17.48 5.01 17.23
N ALA A 49 -17.13 4.60 16.00
CA ALA A 49 -17.00 3.19 15.64
C ALA A 49 -15.92 2.44 16.43
N LEU A 50 -14.89 3.11 16.96
CA LEU A 50 -13.94 2.46 17.88
C LEU A 50 -14.61 2.14 19.22
N SER A 51 -15.43 3.06 19.73
CA SER A 51 -16.16 2.89 20.98
C SER A 51 -17.19 1.75 20.88
N GLU A 52 -17.89 1.64 19.76
CA GLU A 52 -18.81 0.52 19.48
C GLU A 52 -18.11 -0.84 19.47
N LEU A 53 -16.85 -0.88 19.01
CA LEU A 53 -16.01 -2.08 19.02
C LEU A 53 -15.33 -2.34 20.39
N GLY A 54 -15.55 -1.49 21.40
CA GLY A 54 -14.89 -1.59 22.69
C GLY A 54 -13.37 -1.33 22.63
N LEU A 55 -12.91 -0.57 21.62
CA LEU A 55 -11.49 -0.26 21.40
C LEU A 55 -11.15 1.13 21.94
N ALA A 56 -9.99 1.25 22.58
CA ALA A 56 -9.50 2.52 23.10
C ALA A 56 -9.05 3.45 21.96
N GLU A 57 -9.52 4.70 21.94
CA GLU A 57 -9.15 5.63 20.86
C GLU A 57 -7.64 5.93 20.79
N GLY A 58 -6.92 5.85 21.91
CA GLY A 58 -5.52 6.27 22.01
C GLY A 58 -4.48 5.39 21.29
N GLU A 59 -4.85 4.31 20.62
CA GLU A 59 -3.88 3.45 19.91
C GLU A 59 -4.29 3.11 18.47
N TRP A 60 -5.47 3.56 18.05
CA TRP A 60 -6.11 3.12 16.82
C TRP A 60 -6.35 4.27 15.84
N THR A 61 -6.11 3.98 14.57
CA THR A 61 -6.65 4.79 13.46
C THR A 61 -8.18 4.73 13.52
N TRP A 62 -8.84 5.81 13.14
CA TRP A 62 -10.29 5.75 12.95
C TRP A 62 -10.64 4.76 11.82
N PRO A 63 -11.62 3.87 12.04
CA PRO A 63 -11.92 2.80 11.10
C PRO A 63 -12.64 3.34 9.86
N LEU A 64 -12.39 2.68 8.73
CA LEU A 64 -13.24 2.77 7.55
C LEU A 64 -14.43 1.83 7.76
N THR A 65 -15.65 2.32 7.58
CA THR A 65 -16.87 1.49 7.71
C THR A 65 -17.38 1.10 6.34
N VAL A 66 -17.74 -0.18 6.16
CA VAL A 66 -18.34 -0.68 4.93
C VAL A 66 -19.65 -1.36 5.23
N ASP A 67 -20.75 -0.76 4.77
CA ASP A 67 -22.09 -1.32 4.90
C ASP A 67 -22.39 -2.24 3.73
N LEU A 68 -22.91 -3.43 4.02
CA LEU A 68 -23.31 -4.44 3.02
C LEU A 68 -24.84 -4.55 3.01
N PRO A 69 -25.55 -3.88 2.08
CA PRO A 69 -27.01 -3.91 2.05
C PRO A 69 -27.53 -5.33 1.83
N GLY A 70 -28.50 -5.75 2.64
CA GLY A 70 -29.10 -7.09 2.53
C GLY A 70 -28.25 -8.22 3.11
N ALA A 71 -27.09 -7.93 3.69
CA ALA A 71 -26.41 -8.88 4.55
C ALA A 71 -27.20 -9.04 5.85
N THR A 72 -28.02 -10.08 5.97
CA THR A 72 -28.46 -10.54 7.29
C THR A 72 -27.21 -10.90 8.07
N PRO A 73 -26.99 -10.37 9.30
CA PRO A 73 -25.90 -10.82 10.13
C PRO A 73 -26.06 -12.33 10.25
N GLY A 74 -25.13 -13.06 9.64
CA GLY A 74 -25.12 -14.50 9.76
C GLY A 74 -25.10 -14.80 11.25
N THR A 75 -25.93 -15.74 11.69
CA THR A 75 -25.75 -16.46 12.95
C THR A 75 -24.50 -17.34 12.84
N GLY A 76 -23.37 -16.74 12.45
CA GLY A 76 -22.06 -17.31 12.60
C GLY A 76 -21.90 -17.49 14.09
N SER A 77 -21.95 -18.76 14.52
CA SER A 77 -21.46 -19.23 15.81
C SER A 77 -20.29 -18.32 16.19
N GLY A 78 -20.51 -17.49 17.21
CA GLY A 78 -19.46 -16.70 17.82
C GLY A 78 -18.44 -17.70 18.34
N ALA A 79 -17.50 -18.08 17.48
CA ALA A 79 -16.21 -18.56 17.93
C ALA A 79 -15.66 -17.36 18.67
N GLN A 80 -15.89 -17.36 19.99
CA GLN A 80 -15.16 -16.49 20.89
C GLN A 80 -13.71 -16.56 20.44
N PRO A 81 -13.01 -15.41 20.30
CA PRO A 81 -11.58 -15.45 20.08
C PRO A 81 -11.02 -16.42 21.12
N PRO A 82 -10.23 -17.43 20.71
CA PRO A 82 -9.72 -18.41 21.67
C PRO A 82 -9.12 -17.59 22.79
N GLU A 83 -9.64 -17.78 24.01
CA GLU A 83 -9.04 -17.20 25.20
C GLU A 83 -7.56 -17.50 25.06
N THR A 84 -6.76 -16.46 24.84
CA THR A 84 -5.32 -16.57 24.93
C THR A 84 -5.11 -17.08 26.34
N ARG A 85 -4.83 -18.38 26.45
CA ARG A 85 -4.24 -18.98 27.64
C ARG A 85 -2.98 -18.17 27.85
N GLU A 86 -3.09 -17.11 28.64
CA GLU A 86 -1.99 -16.40 29.23
C GLU A 86 -1.20 -17.49 29.94
N GLY A 87 -0.09 -17.88 29.33
CA GLY A 87 0.85 -18.78 29.93
C GLY A 87 1.19 -18.22 31.29
N ARG A 88 0.83 -18.97 32.34
CA ARG A 88 1.35 -18.80 33.69
C ARG A 88 2.88 -18.67 33.59
N GLY A 89 3.39 -17.46 33.74
CA GLY A 89 4.82 -17.18 33.65
C GLY A 89 5.12 -15.79 33.11
N GLY A 90 4.61 -14.74 33.74
CA GLY A 90 4.83 -13.39 33.23
C GLY A 90 4.30 -12.23 34.05
N GLU A 91 4.06 -12.38 35.36
CA GLU A 91 4.06 -11.23 36.27
C GLU A 91 5.49 -10.66 36.38
N ARG A 92 5.99 -10.10 35.29
CA ARG A 92 7.02 -9.07 35.36
C ARG A 92 6.28 -7.77 35.18
N LEU A 93 6.07 -7.07 36.30
CA LEU A 93 5.91 -5.63 36.42
C LEU A 93 5.64 -4.96 35.06
N ARG A 94 4.37 -4.61 34.79
CA ARG A 94 4.05 -3.54 33.84
C ARG A 94 4.67 -2.25 34.40
N ALA A 95 5.98 -2.11 34.25
CA ALA A 95 6.60 -0.80 34.24
C ALA A 95 5.79 0.00 33.23
N ALA A 96 5.31 1.18 33.64
CA ALA A 96 4.65 2.10 32.72
C ALA A 96 5.52 2.17 31.47
N ALA A 97 4.99 1.70 30.34
CA ALA A 97 5.71 1.79 29.09
C ALA A 97 6.15 3.25 28.95
N PRO A 98 7.43 3.53 28.64
CA PRO A 98 7.89 4.89 28.49
C PRO A 98 6.94 5.61 27.53
N ALA A 99 6.57 6.84 27.87
CA ALA A 99 5.68 7.66 27.04
C ALA A 99 6.18 7.61 25.59
N ASP A 100 5.27 7.33 24.66
CA ASP A 100 5.58 7.22 23.24
C ASP A 100 5.29 8.57 22.57
N PRO A 101 6.26 9.49 22.47
CA PRO A 101 6.01 10.85 21.99
C PRO A 101 5.55 10.89 20.53
N SER A 102 5.79 9.82 19.77
CA SER A 102 5.32 9.73 18.39
C SER A 102 3.85 9.38 18.30
N LEU A 103 3.29 8.69 19.30
CA LEU A 103 1.89 8.25 19.29
C LEU A 103 0.94 9.45 19.31
N ASP A 104 1.20 10.45 20.16
CA ASP A 104 0.39 11.67 20.24
C ASP A 104 0.40 12.44 18.91
N GLN A 105 1.55 12.52 18.24
CA GLN A 105 1.67 13.16 16.92
C GLN A 105 0.88 12.40 15.85
N ILE A 106 0.98 11.06 15.85
CA ILE A 106 0.26 10.20 14.91
C ILE A 106 -1.25 10.36 15.10
N LEU A 107 -1.72 10.32 16.36
CA LEU A 107 -3.13 10.52 16.68
C LEU A 107 -3.58 11.90 16.24
N ALA A 108 -2.86 12.96 16.59
CA ALA A 108 -3.20 14.33 16.21
C ALA A 108 -3.38 14.46 14.69
N VAL A 109 -2.48 13.89 13.89
CA VAL A 109 -2.60 13.86 12.42
C VAL A 109 -3.83 13.07 11.98
N ASN A 110 -4.04 11.86 12.51
CA ASN A 110 -5.22 11.05 12.15
C ASN A 110 -6.54 11.76 12.49
N ARG A 111 -6.62 12.46 13.63
CA ARG A 111 -7.82 13.17 14.09
C ARG A 111 -8.14 14.41 13.25
N THR A 112 -7.21 14.92 12.44
CA THR A 112 -7.54 15.97 11.46
C THR A 112 -8.55 15.52 10.40
N GLN A 113 -8.85 14.21 10.30
CA GLN A 113 -9.97 13.73 9.48
C GLN A 113 -11.32 14.33 9.88
N SER A 114 -11.51 14.74 11.13
CA SER A 114 -12.71 15.48 11.56
C SER A 114 -12.92 16.80 10.82
N THR A 115 -11.88 17.38 10.24
CA THR A 115 -11.98 18.64 9.48
C THR A 115 -12.53 18.45 8.07
N LEU A 116 -12.67 17.21 7.60
CA LEU A 116 -13.16 16.90 6.26
C LEU A 116 -14.70 16.92 6.15
N GLY A 117 -15.39 17.00 7.29
CA GLY A 117 -16.84 16.85 7.37
C GLY A 117 -17.31 15.41 7.14
N GLU A 118 -18.60 15.17 7.34
CA GLU A 118 -19.20 13.87 7.04
C GLU A 118 -19.35 13.70 5.52
N ALA A 119 -18.65 12.72 4.96
CA ALA A 119 -18.82 12.32 3.58
C ALA A 119 -20.02 11.39 3.44
N ALA A 120 -20.83 11.58 2.39
CA ALA A 120 -21.90 10.66 2.06
C ALA A 120 -21.32 9.25 1.77
N PRO A 121 -22.01 8.16 2.17
CA PRO A 121 -21.58 6.81 1.85
C PRO A 121 -21.38 6.62 0.34
N ALA A 122 -20.24 6.08 -0.04
CA ALA A 122 -19.85 5.92 -1.44
C ALA A 122 -19.91 4.44 -1.86
N PRO A 123 -20.47 4.12 -3.03
CA PRO A 123 -20.50 2.74 -3.50
C PRO A 123 -19.08 2.19 -3.73
N LEU A 124 -18.83 0.98 -3.23
CA LEU A 124 -17.65 0.18 -3.53
C LEU A 124 -17.89 -0.59 -4.83
N THR A 125 -17.69 0.09 -5.96
CA THR A 125 -17.84 -0.50 -7.29
C THR A 125 -16.59 -0.28 -8.13
N ARG A 126 -16.20 -1.26 -8.96
CA ARG A 126 -15.12 -1.16 -9.96
C ARG A 126 -13.72 -0.92 -9.38
N ALA A 127 -13.28 -1.82 -8.51
CA ALA A 127 -11.91 -1.88 -8.00
C ALA A 127 -10.92 -2.59 -8.95
N VAL A 128 -11.46 -3.33 -9.94
CA VAL A 128 -10.75 -4.04 -10.99
C VAL A 128 -10.84 -3.26 -12.31
N PRO A 129 -9.75 -3.09 -13.09
CA PRO A 129 -9.81 -2.56 -14.45
C PRO A 129 -10.65 -3.44 -15.38
N ASP A 130 -11.42 -2.84 -16.29
CA ASP A 130 -12.31 -3.57 -17.21
C ASP A 130 -11.55 -4.58 -18.10
N ASP A 131 -10.29 -4.29 -18.45
CA ASP A 131 -9.41 -5.13 -19.27
C ASP A 131 -8.63 -6.19 -18.47
N ALA A 132 -8.74 -6.19 -17.14
CA ALA A 132 -8.08 -7.17 -16.28
C ALA A 132 -8.66 -8.59 -16.42
N ALA A 133 -9.73 -8.77 -17.20
CA ALA A 133 -10.41 -10.03 -17.45
C ALA A 133 -9.65 -10.99 -18.38
N ALA A 134 -8.65 -10.53 -19.14
CA ALA A 134 -7.87 -11.36 -20.06
C ALA A 134 -6.70 -12.08 -19.37
N ARG A 135 -6.97 -12.83 -18.30
CA ARG A 135 -5.94 -13.54 -17.53
C ARG A 135 -5.95 -15.03 -17.83
N GLU A 136 -4.77 -15.60 -18.04
CA GLU A 136 -4.58 -17.05 -18.01
C GLU A 136 -4.84 -17.63 -16.61
N LEU A 137 -4.66 -16.81 -15.56
CA LEU A 137 -4.86 -17.18 -14.16
C LEU A 137 -6.26 -16.80 -13.64
N SER A 138 -6.82 -17.68 -12.80
CA SER A 138 -7.99 -17.38 -11.98
C SER A 138 -7.68 -16.34 -10.89
N TRP A 139 -8.70 -15.69 -10.34
CA TRP A 139 -8.54 -14.77 -9.21
C TRP A 139 -7.99 -15.44 -7.95
N ALA A 140 -8.32 -16.72 -7.72
CA ALA A 140 -7.77 -17.46 -6.60
C ALA A 140 -6.25 -17.61 -6.74
N GLU A 141 -5.76 -17.91 -7.95
CA GLU A 141 -4.33 -17.99 -8.25
C GLU A 141 -3.64 -16.63 -8.13
N VAL A 142 -4.23 -15.55 -8.65
CA VAL A 142 -3.67 -14.20 -8.50
C VAL A 142 -3.53 -13.81 -7.02
N LEU A 143 -4.56 -14.08 -6.21
CA LEU A 143 -4.52 -13.78 -4.77
C LEU A 143 -3.51 -14.66 -4.02
N TRP A 144 -3.35 -15.91 -4.43
CA TRP A 144 -2.40 -16.85 -3.87
C TRP A 144 -0.94 -16.50 -4.21
N GLU A 145 -0.67 -16.13 -5.46
CA GLU A 145 0.68 -15.80 -5.94
C GLU A 145 1.17 -14.42 -5.50
N ARG A 146 0.28 -13.57 -4.97
CA ARG A 146 0.64 -12.23 -4.47
C ARG A 146 1.72 -12.33 -3.38
N GLY A 147 2.90 -11.79 -3.68
CA GLY A 147 4.05 -11.82 -2.78
C GLY A 147 4.95 -10.59 -2.86
N SER A 148 5.64 -10.28 -1.77
CA SER A 148 6.51 -9.11 -1.60
C SER A 148 8.00 -9.34 -1.95
N GLY A 149 8.27 -10.36 -2.76
CA GLY A 149 9.61 -10.88 -3.00
C GLY A 149 10.11 -11.68 -1.81
N ARG A 150 11.00 -12.63 -2.06
CA ARG A 150 11.46 -13.59 -1.04
C ARG A 150 12.96 -13.56 -0.86
N MET A 151 13.36 -13.91 0.35
CA MET A 151 14.73 -14.24 0.71
C MET A 151 14.77 -15.67 1.26
N PRO A 152 15.92 -16.35 1.25
CA PRO A 152 16.12 -17.60 1.97
C PRO A 152 15.71 -17.47 3.45
N ARG A 153 15.31 -18.58 4.07
CA ARG A 153 14.87 -18.61 5.47
C ARG A 153 15.90 -17.97 6.39
N GLY A 154 15.44 -17.08 7.27
CA GLY A 154 16.29 -16.37 8.24
C GLY A 154 16.90 -15.07 7.73
N LEU A 155 16.71 -14.72 6.45
CA LEU A 155 17.18 -13.46 5.86
C LEU A 155 16.02 -12.50 5.63
N THR A 156 16.31 -11.19 5.63
CA THR A 156 15.30 -10.14 5.48
C THR A 156 15.39 -9.47 4.11
N GLY A 157 14.30 -8.85 3.66
CA GLY A 157 14.26 -8.09 2.40
C GLY A 157 13.64 -8.87 1.24
N MET A 158 14.15 -8.62 0.02
CA MET A 158 13.70 -9.27 -1.21
C MET A 158 14.88 -9.62 -2.12
N ALA A 159 14.78 -10.74 -2.82
CA ALA A 159 15.71 -11.10 -3.89
C ALA A 159 15.00 -11.18 -5.24
N GLY A 160 15.51 -10.39 -6.19
CA GLY A 160 15.05 -10.32 -7.56
C GLY A 160 16.09 -10.85 -8.52
N ARG A 161 15.65 -11.11 -9.75
CA ARG A 161 16.54 -11.32 -10.89
C ARG A 161 16.06 -10.44 -12.03
N LEU A 162 16.97 -9.67 -12.60
CA LEU A 162 16.66 -8.90 -13.79
C LEU A 162 16.33 -9.86 -14.95
N ARG A 163 15.13 -9.70 -15.50
CA ARG A 163 14.60 -10.43 -16.65
C ARG A 163 13.82 -9.45 -17.51
N GLN A 164 13.82 -9.72 -18.81
CA GLN A 164 12.90 -9.07 -19.72
C GLN A 164 11.47 -9.47 -19.34
N VAL A 165 10.59 -8.49 -19.17
CA VAL A 165 9.17 -8.71 -18.89
C VAL A 165 8.29 -8.20 -20.04
N PRO A 166 7.13 -8.82 -20.31
CA PRO A 166 6.25 -8.39 -21.40
C PRO A 166 5.68 -6.98 -21.16
N GLU A 167 5.39 -6.27 -22.25
CA GLU A 167 4.74 -4.94 -22.26
C GLU A 167 3.47 -4.92 -21.40
N GLY A 168 2.67 -5.98 -21.52
CA GLY A 168 1.42 -6.16 -20.78
C GLY A 168 1.56 -6.03 -19.26
N SER A 169 2.73 -6.36 -18.70
CA SER A 169 2.96 -6.24 -17.26
C SER A 169 2.95 -4.78 -16.79
N LEU A 170 3.41 -3.85 -17.63
CA LEU A 170 3.52 -2.44 -17.28
C LEU A 170 2.28 -1.65 -17.70
N THR A 171 1.69 -1.95 -18.85
CA THR A 171 0.41 -1.36 -19.27
C THR A 171 -0.73 -1.80 -18.34
N GLY A 172 -0.76 -3.08 -17.94
CA GLY A 172 -1.68 -3.58 -16.93
C GLY A 172 -1.48 -2.88 -15.58
N ALA A 173 -0.24 -2.72 -15.13
CA ALA A 173 0.05 -2.01 -13.88
C ALA A 173 -0.43 -0.54 -13.91
N ALA A 174 -0.26 0.13 -15.06
CA ALA A 174 -0.77 1.48 -15.28
C ALA A 174 -2.30 1.55 -15.22
N ALA A 175 -3.00 0.60 -15.84
CA ALA A 175 -4.46 0.48 -15.75
C ALA A 175 -4.92 0.25 -14.30
N TRP A 176 -4.26 -0.64 -13.58
CA TRP A 176 -4.51 -0.91 -12.16
C TRP A 176 -4.26 0.32 -11.27
N ALA A 177 -3.18 1.06 -11.50
CA ALA A 177 -2.88 2.29 -10.76
C ALA A 177 -3.89 3.42 -11.06
N ALA A 178 -4.47 3.44 -12.25
CA ALA A 178 -5.43 4.47 -12.68
C ALA A 178 -6.88 4.22 -12.24
N VAL A 179 -7.19 3.06 -11.66
CA VAL A 179 -8.54 2.80 -11.11
C VAL A 179 -8.80 3.78 -9.96
N PRO A 180 -9.84 4.62 -10.04
CA PRO A 180 -10.12 5.61 -9.00
C PRO A 180 -10.53 4.92 -7.69
N PRO A 181 -10.15 5.48 -6.53
CA PRO A 181 -10.70 5.04 -5.24
C PRO A 181 -12.19 5.41 -5.14
N PRO A 182 -12.95 4.75 -4.25
CA PRO A 182 -14.39 4.97 -4.09
C PRO A 182 -14.69 6.32 -3.45
N GLY A 183 -15.76 6.98 -3.92
CA GLY A 183 -16.27 8.22 -3.35
C GLY A 183 -15.57 9.50 -3.82
N ASP A 184 -16.31 10.60 -3.84
CA ASP A 184 -15.85 11.88 -4.42
C ASP A 184 -14.62 12.43 -3.71
N LEU A 185 -14.57 12.33 -2.38
CA LEU A 185 -13.47 12.87 -1.60
C LEU A 185 -12.15 12.13 -1.87
N LEU A 186 -12.15 10.79 -1.89
CA LEU A 186 -10.94 10.04 -2.22
C LEU A 186 -10.52 10.25 -3.68
N ARG A 187 -11.48 10.41 -4.60
CA ARG A 187 -11.18 10.73 -6.01
C ARG A 187 -10.49 12.10 -6.14
N ARG A 188 -11.01 13.13 -5.47
CA ARG A 188 -10.37 14.45 -5.42
C ARG A 188 -8.97 14.40 -4.81
N VAL A 189 -8.78 13.64 -3.73
CA VAL A 189 -7.44 13.42 -3.17
C VAL A 189 -6.53 12.71 -4.17
N ALA A 190 -7.04 11.74 -4.92
CA ALA A 190 -6.27 11.01 -5.93
C ALA A 190 -5.81 11.89 -7.10
N GLU A 191 -6.53 12.95 -7.43
CA GLU A 191 -6.11 13.94 -8.44
C GLU A 191 -4.83 14.69 -8.02
N HIS A 192 -4.50 14.72 -6.73
CA HIS A 192 -3.24 15.29 -6.23
C HIS A 192 -2.11 14.25 -6.09
N VAL A 193 -2.38 12.96 -6.30
CA VAL A 193 -1.38 11.90 -6.17
C VAL A 193 -0.78 11.59 -7.54
N ASP A 194 0.46 12.03 -7.73
CA ASP A 194 1.25 11.68 -8.90
C ASP A 194 1.82 10.27 -8.78
N VAL A 195 1.80 9.52 -9.89
CA VAL A 195 2.44 8.21 -9.99
C VAL A 195 3.59 8.28 -10.99
N THR A 196 4.80 8.03 -10.49
CA THR A 196 6.04 7.98 -11.29
C THR A 196 6.60 6.56 -11.22
N VAL A 197 7.16 6.05 -12.32
CA VAL A 197 7.75 4.71 -12.36
C VAL A 197 9.12 4.73 -13.01
N ALA A 198 10.12 4.16 -12.34
CA ALA A 198 11.40 3.83 -12.96
C ALA A 198 11.31 2.41 -13.53
N VAL A 199 11.60 2.26 -14.83
CA VAL A 199 11.40 1.03 -15.61
C VAL A 199 12.74 0.60 -16.19
N GLN A 200 12.96 -0.72 -16.24
CA GLN A 200 13.99 -1.29 -17.08
C GLN A 200 13.58 -2.69 -17.58
N ALA A 201 14.19 -3.14 -18.67
CA ALA A 201 14.01 -4.50 -19.20
C ALA A 201 12.53 -4.90 -19.39
N THR A 202 11.74 -4.00 -19.97
CA THR A 202 10.32 -4.23 -20.26
C THR A 202 10.07 -4.03 -21.75
N ASP A 203 9.44 -5.01 -22.40
CA ASP A 203 9.14 -4.92 -23.83
C ASP A 203 8.25 -3.70 -24.11
N GLY A 204 8.52 -2.99 -25.21
CA GLY A 204 7.74 -1.81 -25.61
C GLY A 204 8.04 -0.52 -24.82
N PHE A 205 8.90 -0.56 -23.79
CA PHE A 205 9.25 0.61 -22.98
C PHE A 205 10.76 0.87 -22.96
N GLU A 206 11.14 2.13 -23.13
CA GLU A 206 12.52 2.56 -22.92
C GLU A 206 12.88 2.56 -21.43
N ASP A 207 14.09 2.09 -21.11
CA ASP A 207 14.66 2.15 -19.77
C ASP A 207 14.79 3.62 -19.31
N GLY A 208 14.22 3.92 -18.14
CA GLY A 208 14.19 5.28 -17.62
C GLY A 208 13.03 5.51 -16.67
N VAL A 209 12.66 6.78 -16.51
CA VAL A 209 11.55 7.21 -15.66
C VAL A 209 10.38 7.63 -16.54
N HIS A 210 9.20 7.13 -16.20
CA HIS A 210 7.92 7.44 -16.83
C HIS A 210 6.94 8.01 -15.80
N ARG A 211 5.99 8.82 -16.26
CA ARG A 211 4.88 9.34 -15.44
C ARG A 211 3.56 8.75 -15.91
N LEU A 212 2.69 8.41 -14.97
CA LEU A 212 1.33 7.97 -15.27
C LEU A 212 0.44 9.19 -15.50
N THR A 213 -0.10 9.32 -16.70
CA THR A 213 -1.04 10.39 -17.07
C THR A 213 -2.23 9.76 -17.79
N GLY A 214 -3.44 9.92 -17.24
CA GLY A 214 -4.66 9.39 -17.87
C GLY A 214 -4.62 7.88 -18.14
N GLY A 215 -4.04 7.11 -17.23
CA GLY A 215 -3.89 5.65 -17.36
C GLY A 215 -2.78 5.19 -18.31
N ARG A 216 -1.96 6.11 -18.83
CA ARG A 216 -0.84 5.80 -19.74
C ARG A 216 0.47 6.23 -19.16
N LEU A 217 1.52 5.47 -19.43
CA LEU A 217 2.88 5.84 -19.05
C LEU A 217 3.50 6.69 -20.16
N LEU A 218 3.93 7.88 -19.80
CA LEU A 218 4.61 8.81 -20.68
C LEU A 218 6.08 8.92 -20.28
N PRO A 219 7.04 8.88 -21.23
CA PRO A 219 8.44 9.10 -20.94
C PRO A 219 8.63 10.45 -20.24
N HIS A 220 9.31 10.42 -19.10
CA HIS A 220 9.63 11.62 -18.34
C HIS A 220 11.13 11.91 -18.41
N ARG A 221 11.96 10.87 -18.22
CA ARG A 221 13.43 10.99 -18.29
C ARG A 221 14.04 9.70 -18.83
N PRO A 222 14.86 9.75 -19.89
CA PRO A 222 15.64 8.58 -20.29
C PRO A 222 16.71 8.31 -19.23
N GLY A 223 17.08 7.05 -19.04
CA GLY A 223 18.09 6.72 -18.04
C GLY A 223 18.30 5.24 -17.85
N PRO A 224 19.08 4.57 -18.73
CA PRO A 224 19.57 3.24 -18.42
C PRO A 224 20.30 3.28 -17.08
N GLY A 225 19.91 2.40 -16.14
CA GLY A 225 20.45 2.39 -14.78
C GLY A 225 19.72 3.28 -13.77
N ALA A 226 18.54 3.85 -14.09
CA ALA A 226 17.71 4.59 -13.14
C ALA A 226 17.45 3.80 -11.84
N LEU A 227 17.16 2.50 -11.96
CA LEU A 227 16.94 1.63 -10.80
C LEU A 227 18.21 1.37 -9.98
N ALA A 228 19.37 1.26 -10.63
CA ALA A 228 20.66 1.19 -9.94
C ALA A 228 20.98 2.50 -9.19
N ALA A 229 20.60 3.64 -9.76
CA ALA A 229 20.74 4.93 -9.08
C ALA A 229 19.84 5.00 -7.83
N LEU A 230 18.58 4.58 -7.94
CA LEU A 230 17.61 4.54 -6.84
C LEU A 230 18.01 3.58 -5.71
N GLU A 231 18.66 2.46 -6.03
CA GLU A 231 19.14 1.51 -5.01
C GLU A 231 20.13 2.15 -4.03
N ARG A 232 20.94 3.11 -4.48
CA ARG A 232 21.92 3.82 -3.61
C ARG A 232 21.25 4.64 -2.51
N ASP A 233 20.02 5.06 -2.75
CA ASP A 233 19.22 5.89 -1.85
C ASP A 233 18.15 5.08 -1.10
N TYR A 234 18.21 3.75 -1.23
CA TYR A 234 17.35 2.84 -0.50
C TYR A 234 17.82 2.69 0.95
N GLY A 235 16.87 2.52 1.88
CA GLY A 235 17.06 2.66 3.33
C GLY A 235 17.95 1.58 3.97
N TYR A 236 18.46 0.63 3.19
CA TYR A 236 19.53 -0.28 3.56
C TYR A 236 20.21 -0.84 2.31
N ASN A 237 21.53 -1.02 2.39
CA ASN A 237 22.31 -1.59 1.29
C ASN A 237 22.05 -3.10 1.13
N LEU A 238 22.27 -3.61 -0.08
CA LEU A 238 22.40 -5.05 -0.30
C LEU A 238 23.57 -5.59 0.54
N ALA A 239 23.27 -6.52 1.44
CA ALA A 239 24.25 -7.16 2.32
C ALA A 239 23.96 -8.66 2.39
N PRO A 240 24.93 -9.52 2.80
CA PRO A 240 24.70 -10.95 2.93
C PRO A 240 23.48 -11.32 3.81
N GLY A 241 23.11 -10.45 4.77
CA GLY A 241 21.94 -10.62 5.64
C GLY A 241 20.63 -10.00 5.14
N ASN A 242 20.69 -9.06 4.18
CA ASN A 242 19.55 -8.23 3.75
C ASN A 242 19.50 -8.14 2.22
N GLY A 243 18.41 -8.62 1.63
CA GLY A 243 18.12 -8.47 0.20
C GLY A 243 17.57 -7.09 -0.13
N CYS A 244 18.28 -6.35 -0.97
CA CYS A 244 17.86 -5.06 -1.52
C CYS A 244 18.15 -5.06 -3.03
N ASP A 245 17.42 -5.90 -3.76
CA ASP A 245 17.62 -6.10 -5.21
C ASP A 245 16.82 -5.07 -6.05
N VAL A 246 16.84 -3.79 -5.66
CA VAL A 246 16.12 -2.71 -6.37
C VAL A 246 16.63 -2.57 -7.80
N ARG A 247 17.95 -2.64 -8.01
CA ARG A 247 18.56 -2.63 -9.35
C ARG A 247 18.21 -3.83 -10.21
N HIS A 248 17.64 -4.89 -9.64
CA HIS A 248 17.20 -6.09 -10.35
C HIS A 248 15.67 -6.15 -10.52
N ALA A 249 14.94 -5.13 -10.06
CA ALA A 249 13.53 -4.96 -10.37
C ALA A 249 13.33 -4.65 -11.86
N SER A 250 12.14 -4.90 -12.37
CA SER A 250 11.71 -4.44 -13.70
C SER A 250 11.06 -3.06 -13.61
N ALA A 251 10.41 -2.76 -12.48
CA ALA A 251 9.79 -1.46 -12.23
C ALA A 251 9.84 -1.08 -10.74
N VAL A 252 10.01 0.21 -10.45
CA VAL A 252 9.75 0.78 -9.11
C VAL A 252 8.81 1.96 -9.27
N TRP A 253 7.62 1.79 -8.72
CA TRP A 253 6.53 2.77 -8.73
C TRP A 253 6.64 3.65 -7.50
N PHE A 254 6.31 4.92 -7.64
CA PHE A 254 6.33 5.92 -6.58
C PHE A 254 5.01 6.68 -6.62
N CYS A 255 4.34 6.78 -5.48
CA CYS A 255 3.25 7.73 -5.28
C CYS A 255 3.81 8.96 -4.58
N SER A 256 3.57 10.14 -5.12
CA SER A 256 4.00 11.41 -4.54
C SER A 256 2.89 12.44 -4.52
N VAL A 257 3.01 13.43 -3.64
CA VAL A 257 2.04 14.53 -3.52
C VAL A 257 2.75 15.82 -3.15
N ARG A 258 2.22 16.95 -3.61
CA ARG A 258 2.56 18.28 -3.08
C ARG A 258 1.72 18.55 -1.86
N GLN A 259 2.23 18.17 -0.70
CA GLN A 259 1.48 18.20 0.56
C GLN A 259 0.87 19.57 0.87
N ARG A 260 1.59 20.66 0.57
CA ARG A 260 1.09 22.03 0.82
C ARG A 260 -0.12 22.37 -0.03
N GLU A 261 -0.10 22.01 -1.32
CA GLU A 261 -1.22 22.22 -2.24
C GLU A 261 -2.42 21.38 -1.81
N LEU A 262 -2.20 20.09 -1.51
CA LEU A 262 -3.24 19.18 -1.01
C LEU A 262 -3.94 19.74 0.24
N VAL A 263 -3.16 20.15 1.24
CA VAL A 263 -3.70 20.65 2.52
C VAL A 263 -4.37 22.02 2.34
N ALA A 264 -3.85 22.87 1.45
CA ALA A 264 -4.45 24.17 1.17
C ALA A 264 -5.83 24.02 0.50
N GLU A 265 -6.00 23.03 -0.36
CA GLU A 265 -7.26 22.82 -1.07
C GLU A 265 -8.29 21.99 -0.27
N LEU A 266 -7.85 20.86 0.30
CA LEU A 266 -8.74 19.85 0.88
C LEU A 266 -8.70 19.81 2.41
N GLY A 267 -7.86 20.64 3.04
CA GLY A 267 -7.67 20.69 4.48
C GLY A 267 -6.70 19.62 5.01
N PRO A 268 -6.35 19.69 6.31
CA PRO A 268 -5.29 18.85 6.89
C PRO A 268 -5.62 17.35 6.90
N GLY A 269 -6.90 16.99 7.05
CA GLY A 269 -7.34 15.59 6.99
C GLY A 269 -7.02 14.89 5.67
N ALA A 270 -6.87 15.65 4.58
CA ALA A 270 -6.55 15.09 3.26
C ALA A 270 -5.18 14.39 3.23
N TRP A 271 -4.26 14.74 4.13
CA TRP A 271 -2.98 14.06 4.26
C TRP A 271 -3.14 12.57 4.62
N THR A 272 -4.07 12.24 5.53
CA THR A 272 -4.39 10.85 5.88
C THR A 272 -5.01 10.13 4.69
N LEU A 273 -5.95 10.79 4.00
CA LEU A 273 -6.59 10.22 2.81
C LEU A 273 -5.61 9.98 1.66
N ALA A 274 -4.58 10.81 1.50
CA ALA A 274 -3.54 10.58 0.48
C ALA A 274 -2.79 9.26 0.71
N GLN A 275 -2.63 8.84 1.98
CA GLN A 275 -2.10 7.50 2.29
C GLN A 275 -3.09 6.41 1.91
N TYR A 276 -4.40 6.62 2.08
CA TYR A 276 -5.42 5.66 1.63
C TYR A 276 -5.38 5.48 0.12
N VAL A 277 -5.23 6.58 -0.62
CA VAL A 277 -5.08 6.54 -2.08
C VAL A 277 -3.79 5.82 -2.49
N ALA A 278 -2.66 6.13 -1.87
CA ALA A 278 -1.40 5.44 -2.17
C ALA A 278 -1.49 3.93 -1.86
N GLY A 279 -2.16 3.54 -0.77
CA GLY A 279 -2.45 2.14 -0.45
C GLY A 279 -3.38 1.47 -1.48
N TRP A 280 -4.40 2.18 -1.96
CA TRP A 280 -5.30 1.72 -3.01
C TRP A 280 -4.53 1.45 -4.32
N ILE A 281 -3.70 2.39 -4.77
CA ILE A 281 -2.85 2.21 -5.96
C ILE A 281 -1.95 0.98 -5.77
N THR A 282 -1.32 0.87 -4.60
CA THR A 282 -0.39 -0.20 -4.25
C THR A 282 -0.99 -1.58 -4.35
N GLN A 283 -2.18 -1.79 -3.80
CA GLN A 283 -2.82 -3.09 -3.89
C GLN A 283 -3.12 -3.47 -5.34
N GLY A 284 -3.45 -2.51 -6.20
CA GLY A 284 -3.61 -2.77 -7.63
C GLY A 284 -2.32 -3.18 -8.31
N LEU A 285 -1.22 -2.48 -8.02
CA LEU A 285 0.11 -2.84 -8.51
C LEU A 285 0.52 -4.25 -8.04
N CYS A 286 0.19 -4.62 -6.80
CA CYS A 286 0.45 -5.96 -6.26
C CYS A 286 -0.35 -7.05 -6.97
N LEU A 287 -1.64 -6.82 -7.24
CA LEU A 287 -2.49 -7.77 -7.96
C LEU A 287 -2.04 -7.93 -9.42
N ASN A 288 -1.65 -6.83 -10.07
CA ASN A 288 -1.09 -6.89 -11.41
C ASN A 288 0.23 -7.67 -11.46
N ALA A 289 1.16 -7.39 -10.55
CA ALA A 289 2.42 -8.12 -10.47
C ALA A 289 2.18 -9.63 -10.32
N ALA A 290 1.28 -10.02 -9.42
CA ALA A 290 0.93 -11.43 -9.22
C ALA A 290 0.34 -12.07 -10.50
N ALA A 291 -0.52 -11.36 -11.23
CA ALA A 291 -1.08 -11.82 -12.49
C ALA A 291 -0.03 -12.05 -13.60
N HIS A 292 1.16 -11.46 -13.46
CA HIS A 292 2.31 -11.63 -14.37
C HIS A 292 3.44 -12.47 -13.77
N GLY A 293 3.21 -13.17 -12.66
CA GLY A 293 4.25 -13.98 -11.99
C GLY A 293 5.40 -13.15 -11.43
N LEU A 294 5.17 -11.86 -11.17
CA LEU A 294 6.12 -10.94 -10.57
C LEU A 294 5.82 -10.77 -9.08
N TYR A 295 6.84 -10.44 -8.30
CA TYR A 295 6.62 -9.93 -6.96
C TYR A 295 6.30 -8.43 -6.99
N ALA A 296 5.63 -7.93 -5.96
CA ALA A 296 5.48 -6.50 -5.71
C ALA A 296 5.65 -6.20 -4.21
N ARG A 297 6.66 -5.40 -3.88
CA ARG A 297 7.02 -5.04 -2.50
C ARG A 297 6.70 -3.56 -2.26
N PRO A 298 5.64 -3.24 -1.51
CA PRO A 298 5.47 -1.91 -0.94
C PRO A 298 6.64 -1.61 0.00
N ALA A 299 7.23 -0.42 -0.10
CA ALA A 299 8.36 -0.01 0.70
C ALA A 299 8.29 1.47 1.03
N ARG A 300 8.66 1.82 2.28
CA ARG A 300 8.94 3.20 2.68
C ARG A 300 10.39 3.44 3.09
N ALA A 301 11.23 2.42 2.91
CA ALA A 301 12.65 2.43 3.24
C ALA A 301 13.46 3.09 2.12
N PHE A 302 13.32 4.40 1.94
CA PHE A 302 14.17 5.21 1.06
C PHE A 302 14.27 6.63 1.63
N ASP A 303 15.36 7.31 1.31
CA ASP A 303 15.47 8.74 1.57
C ASP A 303 14.59 9.50 0.55
N GLY A 304 13.49 10.06 1.04
CA GLY A 304 12.50 10.75 0.21
C GLY A 304 13.07 11.95 -0.55
N LEU A 305 14.07 12.64 0.01
CA LEU A 305 14.72 13.77 -0.64
C LEU A 305 15.73 13.28 -1.68
N ALA A 306 16.50 12.25 -1.35
CA ALA A 306 17.51 11.71 -2.26
C ALA A 306 16.88 11.15 -3.55
N VAL A 307 15.71 10.53 -3.46
CA VAL A 307 15.02 9.96 -4.65
C VAL A 307 14.31 11.01 -5.52
N GLN A 308 14.08 12.25 -5.06
CA GLN A 308 13.42 13.29 -5.86
C GLN A 308 14.16 13.57 -7.16
N ARG A 309 15.48 13.78 -7.08
CA ARG A 309 16.28 14.15 -8.26
C ARG A 309 16.37 13.03 -9.29
N PRO A 310 16.64 11.75 -8.94
CA PRO A 310 16.59 10.65 -9.91
C PRO A 310 15.22 10.51 -10.59
N LEU A 311 14.13 10.71 -9.84
CA LEU A 311 12.76 10.62 -10.37
C LEU A 311 12.31 11.87 -11.14
N GLY A 312 13.02 12.99 -10.99
CA GLY A 312 12.60 14.27 -11.54
C GLY A 312 11.29 14.76 -10.92
N LEU A 313 11.16 14.62 -9.59
CA LEU A 313 10.10 15.21 -8.79
C LEU A 313 10.39 16.69 -8.52
N ALA A 314 9.34 17.47 -8.27
CA ALA A 314 9.49 18.84 -7.81
C ALA A 314 10.10 18.88 -6.39
N PRO A 315 10.82 19.95 -6.01
CA PRO A 315 11.43 20.04 -4.67
C PRO A 315 10.44 19.94 -3.50
N ASP A 316 9.19 20.31 -3.72
CA ASP A 316 8.09 20.28 -2.75
C ASP A 316 7.18 19.04 -2.88
N GLU A 317 7.45 18.15 -3.83
CA GLU A 317 6.78 16.85 -3.95
C GLU A 317 7.35 15.86 -2.92
N THR A 318 6.46 15.32 -2.08
CA THR A 318 6.79 14.33 -1.06
C THR A 318 6.35 12.96 -1.52
N VAL A 319 7.26 11.99 -1.49
CA VAL A 319 6.94 10.59 -1.78
C VAL A 319 6.20 9.97 -0.60
N LEU A 320 5.01 9.44 -0.88
CA LEU A 320 4.14 8.73 0.05
C LEU A 320 4.62 7.30 0.27
N LEU A 321 4.93 6.59 -0.81
CA LEU A 321 5.27 5.17 -0.83
C LEU A 321 5.97 4.81 -2.15
N SER A 322 6.76 3.73 -2.16
CA SER A 322 7.14 3.04 -3.39
C SER A 322 6.67 1.59 -3.44
N VAL A 323 6.53 1.04 -4.65
CA VAL A 323 6.24 -0.38 -4.89
C VAL A 323 7.27 -0.94 -5.86
N ILE A 324 8.08 -1.88 -5.39
CA ILE A 324 9.15 -2.48 -6.18
C ILE A 324 8.64 -3.77 -6.79
N SER A 325 8.66 -3.87 -8.11
CA SER A 325 8.16 -5.02 -8.86
C SER A 325 9.24 -5.66 -9.73
N GLY A 326 9.30 -6.98 -9.73
CA GLY A 326 10.29 -7.70 -10.53
C GLY A 326 10.10 -9.21 -10.52
N THR A 327 10.97 -9.90 -11.24
CA THR A 327 10.95 -11.37 -11.26
C THR A 327 11.58 -11.91 -9.98
N PRO A 328 10.89 -12.82 -9.25
CA PRO A 328 11.46 -13.42 -8.05
C PRO A 328 12.69 -14.26 -8.38
N ARG A 329 13.69 -14.24 -7.50
CA ARG A 329 14.85 -15.16 -7.59
C ARG A 329 14.52 -16.55 -7.04
N PHE A 330 13.58 -16.63 -6.11
CA PHE A 330 13.19 -17.86 -5.41
C PHE A 330 11.69 -18.11 -5.57
N ASN A 331 11.33 -19.31 -6.04
CA ASN A 331 9.98 -19.66 -6.46
C ASN A 331 9.35 -20.73 -5.55
N GLY A 332 9.83 -20.87 -4.30
CA GLY A 332 9.32 -21.87 -3.36
C GLY A 332 7.86 -21.63 -2.98
N LEU A 333 7.17 -22.67 -2.52
CA LEU A 333 5.77 -22.57 -2.06
C LEU A 333 5.63 -21.51 -0.95
N PRO A 334 4.52 -20.73 -0.89
CA PRO A 334 4.24 -19.76 0.19
C PRO A 334 4.27 -20.37 1.59
N LEU A 335 3.95 -21.66 1.68
CA LEU A 335 3.97 -22.46 2.89
C LEU A 335 4.97 -23.60 2.70
N ASP A 336 6.04 -23.61 3.50
CA ASP A 336 6.81 -24.84 3.69
C ASP A 336 6.08 -25.67 4.75
N LEU A 337 5.23 -26.59 4.31
CA LEU A 337 4.44 -27.48 5.18
C LEU A 337 5.28 -28.65 5.73
N ARG A 338 6.58 -28.70 5.46
CA ARG A 338 7.47 -29.72 6.03
C ARG A 338 7.84 -29.28 7.45
N LEU A 339 7.24 -29.98 8.43
CA LEU A 339 7.56 -29.91 9.85
C LEU A 339 8.92 -30.57 10.15
#